data_AF-A0A1S4ADZ9-F1
#
_entry.id   AF-A0A1S4ADZ9-F1
#
_cell.length_a   1.000
_cell.length_b   1.000
_cell.length_c   1.000
_cell.angle_alpha   90.00
_cell.angle_beta   90.00
_cell.angle_gamma   90.00
#
_symmetry.space_group_name_H-M   'P 1'
#
loop_
_entity.id
_entity.type
_entity.pdbx_description
1 polymer ?
#
loop_
_entity_poly.entity_id
_entity_poly.type
_entity_poly.pdbx_seq_one_letter_code
_entity_poly.pdbx_strand_id
1 'polypeptide(L)'
;MEMVDQSESSPLVPPSLITDPSEIDLEAGSSEQIQCRICLETDGRDFIAPCKCKGTSKFVHRDCLDHWRAVKEGFAFSHCTTCKAPYYLRVHVPADRKWRTLKFRFFVTRDILFIFLAVQLVIASLGYLVYLIDTHHKSWLRLTWGFDSELSFYYLCGALLFFALLGLSGCFITCYDRRVRNDLAQPCRELCLCCCHPGMCADCHLPGTLCMWTDCTTCFEGCAGAASECGGCLGGAGEAGLPLIFIMALIVLGLFTVIGIFYSVLVATMVGQRIWQRHYHILAKRMLTKEYVVEDVDGEVNGSDWSPPPLPPEHVQQLKSLGLL
;
A
#
# COMPACT_ATOMS: atom_id res chain seq x y z
N MET A 1 -0.19 71.80 -27.52
CA MET A 1 0.96 71.04 -28.05
C MET A 1 0.40 69.73 -28.55
N GLU A 2 0.11 69.72 -29.85
CA GLU A 2 0.22 68.58 -30.78
C GLU A 2 1.26 67.52 -30.32
N MET A 3 1.17 66.23 -30.63
CA MET A 3 0.49 65.50 -31.70
C MET A 3 0.60 63.97 -31.40
N VAL A 4 -0.43 63.19 -31.78
CA VAL A 4 -0.36 61.95 -32.63
C VAL A 4 0.36 60.71 -32.06
N ASP A 5 -0.04 59.45 -32.24
CA ASP A 5 -1.22 58.75 -32.82
C ASP A 5 -0.89 57.23 -32.75
N GLN A 6 -1.84 56.41 -33.21
CA GLN A 6 -1.79 55.01 -33.67
C GLN A 6 -2.52 54.01 -32.75
N SER A 7 -3.81 53.71 -33.00
CA SER A 7 -4.40 52.90 -34.12
C SER A 7 -4.24 51.39 -33.84
N GLU A 8 -5.22 50.50 -33.97
CA GLU A 8 -6.41 50.47 -34.81
C GLU A 8 -7.54 49.67 -34.13
N SER A 9 -8.73 50.24 -34.14
CA SER A 9 -10.00 49.52 -34.05
C SER A 9 -10.79 49.87 -35.29
N SER A 10 -11.07 48.92 -36.18
CA SER A 10 -12.20 49.03 -37.11
C SER A 10 -12.56 47.72 -37.81
N PRO A 11 -13.80 47.63 -38.29
CA PRO A 11 -14.52 46.40 -38.59
C PRO A 11 -14.54 46.12 -40.10
N LEU A 12 -15.26 45.07 -40.49
CA LEU A 12 -16.25 45.05 -41.59
C LEU A 12 -16.13 43.87 -42.58
N VAL A 13 -17.33 43.37 -42.88
CA VAL A 13 -17.81 42.78 -44.15
C VAL A 13 -17.67 41.26 -44.34
N PRO A 14 -18.78 40.55 -44.56
CA PRO A 14 -18.77 39.18 -45.07
C PRO A 14 -18.50 39.18 -46.59
N PRO A 15 -17.75 38.21 -47.15
CA PRO A 15 -17.59 38.11 -48.59
C PRO A 15 -18.85 37.56 -49.26
N SER A 16 -19.10 38.07 -50.45
CA SER A 16 -20.28 37.90 -51.31
C SER A 16 -20.38 36.55 -52.02
N LEU A 17 -21.63 36.12 -52.21
CA LEU A 17 -22.07 35.04 -53.11
C LEU A 17 -21.79 35.36 -54.58
N ILE A 18 -21.12 34.44 -55.27
CA ILE A 18 -21.21 34.25 -56.72
C ILE A 18 -21.43 32.75 -56.97
N THR A 19 -22.64 32.41 -57.40
CA THR A 19 -23.02 31.20 -58.14
C THR A 19 -22.47 31.38 -59.57
N ASP A 20 -21.92 30.38 -60.27
CA ASP A 20 -22.66 29.31 -60.96
C ASP A 20 -21.67 28.34 -61.68
N PRO A 21 -22.11 27.25 -62.34
CA PRO A 21 -21.79 25.88 -61.91
C PRO A 21 -21.13 25.02 -62.99
N SER A 22 -20.38 24.01 -62.57
CA SER A 22 -20.05 22.85 -63.42
C SER A 22 -19.93 21.59 -62.55
N GLU A 23 -21.08 20.93 -62.34
CA GLU A 23 -21.34 19.53 -62.73
C GLU A 23 -20.07 18.69 -63.03
N ILE A 24 -19.75 17.55 -62.43
CA ILE A 24 -20.46 16.42 -61.78
C ILE A 24 -19.35 15.69 -60.95
N ASP A 25 -19.53 15.26 -59.69
CA ASP A 25 -20.14 13.96 -59.35
C ASP A 25 -20.62 13.92 -57.89
N LEU A 26 -21.83 13.38 -57.75
CA LEU A 26 -22.51 13.05 -56.50
C LEU A 26 -21.86 11.80 -55.86
N GLU A 27 -22.20 11.56 -54.59
CA GLU A 27 -21.94 10.33 -53.81
C GLU A 27 -20.59 10.22 -53.08
N ALA A 28 -20.48 10.94 -51.95
CA ALA A 28 -19.89 10.36 -50.75
C ALA A 28 -20.62 10.93 -49.53
N GLY A 29 -21.71 10.27 -49.14
CA GLY A 29 -22.38 10.54 -47.87
C GLY A 29 -21.35 10.62 -46.75
N SER A 30 -21.59 11.50 -45.79
CA SER A 30 -20.88 11.50 -44.52
C SER A 30 -20.93 10.08 -43.97
N SER A 31 -19.86 9.30 -44.17
CA SER A 31 -19.68 8.07 -43.44
C SER A 31 -19.61 8.52 -42.00
N GLU A 32 -20.69 8.33 -41.25
CA GLU A 32 -20.71 8.52 -39.82
C GLU A 32 -19.68 7.53 -39.26
N GLN A 33 -18.43 7.97 -39.16
CA GLN A 33 -17.35 7.13 -38.68
C GLN A 33 -17.67 6.81 -37.23
N ILE A 34 -18.05 5.56 -36.99
CA ILE A 34 -18.35 5.07 -35.65
C ILE A 34 -17.08 5.23 -34.80
N GLN A 35 -17.20 6.04 -33.75
CA GLN A 35 -16.12 6.35 -32.83
C GLN A 35 -16.42 5.76 -31.46
N CYS A 36 -15.43 5.15 -30.83
CA CYS A 36 -15.58 4.64 -29.47
C CYS A 36 -15.71 5.81 -28.49
N ARG A 37 -16.78 5.89 -27.69
CA ARG A 37 -16.97 6.98 -26.72
C ARG A 37 -15.93 7.01 -25.57
N ILE A 38 -15.15 5.94 -25.40
CA ILE A 38 -14.20 5.78 -24.28
C ILE A 38 -12.80 6.21 -24.70
N CYS A 39 -12.25 5.64 -25.78
CA CYS A 39 -10.91 5.97 -26.27
C CYS A 39 -10.90 7.03 -27.38
N LEU A 40 -12.07 7.38 -27.94
CA LEU A 40 -12.21 8.33 -29.05
C LEU A 40 -11.51 7.89 -30.35
N GLU A 41 -11.19 6.60 -30.49
CA GLU A 41 -10.61 6.04 -31.70
C GLU A 41 -11.71 5.45 -32.61
N THR A 42 -11.47 5.52 -33.92
CA THR A 42 -12.32 4.98 -35.00
C THR A 42 -11.82 3.63 -35.54
N ASP A 43 -10.73 3.10 -35.00
CA ASP A 43 -10.13 1.86 -35.47
C ASP A 43 -11.05 0.66 -35.19
N GLY A 44 -11.55 0.09 -36.27
CA GLY A 44 -12.70 -0.81 -36.29
C GLY A 44 -12.36 -2.27 -36.09
N ARG A 45 -12.35 -2.71 -34.83
CA ARG A 45 -12.63 -4.10 -34.46
C ARG A 45 -13.47 -4.11 -33.19
N ASP A 46 -14.57 -4.87 -33.20
CA ASP A 46 -15.43 -5.15 -32.04
C ASP A 46 -16.12 -3.95 -31.36
N PHE A 47 -16.75 -3.08 -32.16
CA PHE A 47 -17.74 -2.13 -31.65
C PHE A 47 -18.98 -2.87 -31.14
N ILE A 48 -19.52 -2.41 -30.02
CA ILE A 48 -20.77 -2.87 -29.44
C ILE A 48 -21.61 -1.68 -28.96
N ALA A 49 -22.93 -1.82 -28.97
CA ALA A 49 -23.86 -0.89 -28.34
C ALA A 49 -24.39 -1.49 -27.01
N PRO A 50 -23.74 -1.20 -25.85
CA PRO A 50 -24.11 -1.80 -24.57
C PRO A 50 -25.38 -1.19 -23.95
N CYS A 51 -25.86 -0.08 -24.49
CA CYS A 51 -27.05 0.65 -24.04
C CYS A 51 -27.77 1.30 -25.22
N LYS A 52 -29.05 1.62 -25.03
CA LYS A 52 -29.85 2.45 -25.95
C LYS A 52 -29.53 3.95 -25.86
N CYS A 53 -28.26 4.28 -25.68
CA CYS A 53 -27.78 5.65 -25.68
C CYS A 53 -27.94 6.27 -27.09
N LYS A 54 -28.10 7.60 -27.23
CA LYS A 54 -28.39 8.24 -28.52
C LYS A 54 -27.12 8.74 -29.22
N GLY A 55 -27.16 8.77 -30.56
CA GLY A 55 -26.07 9.26 -31.42
C GLY A 55 -24.81 8.41 -31.36
N THR A 56 -23.66 9.00 -31.72
CA THR A 56 -22.34 8.33 -31.72
C THR A 56 -21.89 7.86 -30.34
N SER A 57 -22.47 8.41 -29.26
CA SER A 57 -22.18 8.02 -27.87
C SER A 57 -22.67 6.62 -27.48
N LYS A 58 -23.37 5.91 -28.38
CA LYS A 58 -23.85 4.54 -28.16
C LYS A 58 -22.77 3.48 -28.39
N PHE A 59 -21.79 3.75 -29.25
CA PHE A 59 -20.78 2.77 -29.65
C PHE A 59 -19.54 2.80 -28.76
N VAL A 60 -19.05 1.62 -28.39
CA VAL A 60 -17.79 1.42 -27.66
C VAL A 60 -17.07 0.18 -28.14
N HIS A 61 -15.75 0.12 -28.05
CA HIS A 61 -15.03 -1.14 -28.20
C HIS A 61 -15.34 -2.07 -27.02
N ARG A 62 -15.45 -3.37 -27.30
CA ARG A 62 -15.62 -4.41 -26.29
C ARG A 62 -14.53 -4.35 -25.20
N ASP A 63 -13.27 -4.25 -25.62
CA ASP A 63 -12.13 -4.17 -24.69
C ASP A 63 -12.15 -2.90 -23.83
N CYS A 64 -12.52 -1.75 -24.42
CA CYS A 64 -12.65 -0.49 -23.71
C CYS A 64 -13.74 -0.56 -22.65
N LEU A 65 -14.88 -1.18 -22.97
CA LEU A 65 -15.98 -1.38 -22.02
C LEU A 65 -15.57 -2.33 -20.89
N ASP A 66 -14.93 -3.46 -21.21
CA ASP A 66 -14.50 -4.43 -20.20
C ASP A 66 -13.41 -3.86 -19.28
N HIS A 67 -12.51 -3.02 -19.81
CA HIS A 67 -11.57 -2.27 -19.00
C HIS A 67 -12.29 -1.27 -18.08
N TRP A 68 -13.23 -0.48 -18.63
CA TRP A 68 -14.01 0.50 -17.87
C TRP A 68 -14.79 -0.15 -16.72
N ARG A 69 -15.44 -1.29 -16.98
CA ARG A 69 -16.18 -2.09 -15.99
C ARG A 69 -15.27 -2.69 -14.91
N ALA A 70 -14.02 -3.01 -15.24
CA ALA A 70 -13.07 -3.57 -14.29
C ALA A 70 -12.40 -2.52 -13.39
N VAL A 71 -12.26 -1.27 -13.87
CA VAL A 71 -11.56 -0.19 -13.16
C VAL A 71 -12.50 0.66 -12.32
N LYS A 72 -13.71 0.95 -12.80
CA LYS A 72 -14.68 1.77 -12.05
C LYS A 72 -15.31 0.98 -10.91
N GLU A 73 -15.54 1.66 -9.79
CA GLU A 73 -16.24 1.09 -8.63
C GLU A 73 -17.75 1.31 -8.70
N GLY A 74 -18.52 0.41 -8.09
CA GLY A 74 -19.98 0.49 -7.99
C GLY A 74 -20.73 0.03 -9.24
N PHE A 75 -21.83 0.70 -9.55
CA PHE A 75 -22.82 0.31 -10.57
C PHE A 75 -22.27 0.28 -12.01
N ALA A 76 -21.05 0.79 -12.27
CA ALA A 76 -20.44 0.82 -13.59
C ALA A 76 -20.17 -0.58 -14.19
N PHE A 77 -20.15 -1.63 -13.36
CA PHE A 77 -19.98 -3.01 -13.81
C PHE A 77 -21.22 -3.55 -14.54
N SER A 78 -22.40 -3.22 -14.03
CA SER A 78 -23.71 -3.75 -14.44
C SER A 78 -24.60 -2.74 -15.14
N HIS A 79 -24.31 -1.44 -15.04
CA HIS A 79 -25.12 -0.37 -15.60
C HIS A 79 -24.28 0.64 -16.37
N CYS A 80 -24.91 1.28 -17.35
CA CYS A 80 -24.33 2.38 -18.10
C CYS A 80 -24.08 3.59 -17.21
N THR A 81 -22.86 4.14 -17.24
CA THR A 81 -22.54 5.34 -16.46
C THR A 81 -23.27 6.59 -16.93
N THR A 82 -23.63 6.63 -18.22
CA THR A 82 -24.29 7.76 -18.90
C THR A 82 -25.81 7.72 -18.73
N CYS A 83 -26.47 6.64 -19.14
CA CYS A 83 -27.93 6.55 -19.14
C CYS A 83 -28.53 5.75 -17.97
N LYS A 84 -27.68 5.17 -17.11
CA LYS A 84 -28.08 4.32 -15.96
C LYS A 84 -28.85 3.04 -16.31
N ALA A 85 -29.05 2.72 -17.59
CA ALA A 85 -29.69 1.48 -18.00
C ALA A 85 -28.82 0.26 -17.63
N PRO A 86 -29.42 -0.87 -17.19
CA PRO A 86 -28.69 -2.10 -16.93
C PRO A 86 -28.15 -2.72 -18.23
N TYR A 87 -26.98 -3.31 -18.16
CA TYR A 87 -26.39 -4.10 -19.23
C TYR A 87 -26.97 -5.50 -19.27
N TYR A 88 -27.09 -6.08 -20.46
CA TYR A 88 -27.41 -7.49 -20.62
C TYR A 88 -26.11 -8.30 -20.56
N LEU A 89 -25.95 -9.11 -19.52
CA LEU A 89 -24.75 -9.89 -19.26
C LEU A 89 -24.98 -11.36 -19.63
N ARG A 90 -24.13 -11.93 -20.48
CA ARG A 90 -24.08 -13.36 -20.79
C ARG A 90 -22.90 -14.01 -20.06
N VAL A 91 -23.15 -15.17 -19.44
CA VAL A 91 -22.09 -15.97 -18.80
C VAL A 91 -21.32 -16.73 -19.87
N HIS A 92 -20.04 -16.42 -20.02
CA HIS A 92 -19.10 -17.17 -20.85
C HIS A 92 -18.08 -17.84 -19.93
N VAL A 93 -17.96 -19.17 -19.97
CA VAL A 93 -16.94 -19.89 -19.19
C VAL A 93 -15.65 -19.92 -20.02
N PRO A 94 -14.63 -19.10 -19.71
CA PRO A 94 -13.44 -19.05 -20.54
C PRO A 94 -12.57 -20.27 -20.24
N ALA A 95 -12.18 -21.02 -21.28
CA ALA A 95 -11.24 -22.15 -21.19
C ALA A 95 -9.88 -21.76 -20.56
N ASP A 96 -9.57 -20.46 -20.59
CA ASP A 96 -8.32 -19.82 -20.15
C ASP A 96 -8.25 -19.53 -18.64
N ARG A 97 -9.20 -20.05 -17.84
CA ARG A 97 -9.23 -19.90 -16.36
C ARG A 97 -7.90 -20.34 -15.71
N LYS A 98 -7.32 -21.46 -16.15
CA LYS A 98 -6.09 -22.03 -15.55
C LYS A 98 -4.85 -21.16 -15.80
N TRP A 99 -4.65 -20.68 -17.02
CA TRP A 99 -3.51 -19.84 -17.39
C TRP A 99 -3.50 -18.51 -16.62
N ARG A 100 -4.67 -17.90 -16.43
CA ARG A 100 -4.80 -16.66 -15.66
C ARG A 100 -4.55 -16.86 -14.17
N THR A 101 -5.03 -17.97 -13.59
CA THR A 101 -4.70 -18.34 -12.21
C THR A 101 -3.21 -18.63 -12.03
N LEU A 102 -2.56 -19.25 -13.03
CA LEU A 102 -1.11 -19.48 -13.02
C LEU A 102 -0.33 -18.16 -13.10
N LYS A 103 -0.74 -17.25 -13.99
CA LYS A 103 -0.16 -15.90 -14.12
C LYS A 103 -0.29 -15.11 -12.83
N PHE A 104 -1.41 -15.24 -12.10
CA PHE A 104 -1.60 -14.65 -10.77
C PHE A 104 -0.62 -15.22 -9.75
N ARG A 105 -0.56 -16.55 -9.63
CA ARG A 105 0.38 -17.21 -8.72
C ARG A 105 1.81 -16.76 -9.01
N PHE A 106 2.17 -16.63 -10.28
CA PHE A 106 3.48 -16.11 -10.68
C PHE A 106 3.72 -14.67 -10.22
N PHE A 107 2.76 -13.76 -10.40
CA PHE A 107 2.90 -12.37 -9.93
C PHE A 107 3.06 -12.27 -8.41
N VAL A 108 2.22 -12.99 -7.66
CA VAL A 108 2.30 -12.99 -6.19
C VAL A 108 3.63 -13.60 -5.72
N THR A 109 4.03 -14.73 -6.28
CA THR A 109 5.33 -15.35 -5.97
C THR A 109 6.48 -14.44 -6.34
N ARG A 110 6.43 -13.73 -7.46
CA ARG A 110 7.46 -12.78 -7.89
C ARG A 110 7.58 -11.61 -6.92
N ASP A 111 6.47 -11.03 -6.50
CA ASP A 111 6.47 -9.90 -5.56
C ASP A 111 6.99 -10.33 -4.18
N ILE A 112 6.62 -11.53 -3.70
CA ILE A 112 7.14 -12.11 -2.45
C ILE A 112 8.64 -12.44 -2.58
N LEU A 113 9.05 -13.03 -3.71
CA LEU A 113 10.45 -13.37 -3.99
C LEU A 113 11.33 -12.10 -4.00
N PHE A 114 10.83 -11.00 -4.58
CA PHE A 114 11.55 -9.74 -4.58
C PHE A 114 11.79 -9.20 -3.17
N ILE A 115 10.77 -9.25 -2.30
CA ILE A 115 10.90 -8.87 -0.89
C ILE A 115 11.89 -9.79 -0.17
N PHE A 116 11.80 -11.10 -0.39
CA PHE A 116 12.71 -12.08 0.21
C PHE A 116 14.16 -11.79 -0.21
N LEU A 117 14.42 -11.58 -1.51
CA LEU A 117 15.75 -11.25 -2.01
C LEU A 117 16.29 -9.94 -1.41
N ALA A 118 15.46 -8.92 -1.28
CA ALA A 118 15.85 -7.66 -0.64
C ALA A 118 16.25 -7.88 0.83
N VAL A 119 15.48 -8.65 1.60
CA VAL A 119 15.82 -9.01 2.99
C VAL A 119 17.13 -9.79 3.06
N GLN A 120 17.32 -10.77 2.17
CA GLN A 120 18.55 -11.56 2.11
C GLN A 120 19.78 -10.71 1.79
N LEU A 121 19.66 -9.73 0.89
CA LEU A 121 20.73 -8.77 0.60
C LEU A 121 21.08 -7.92 1.82
N VAL A 122 20.09 -7.47 2.58
CA VAL A 122 20.33 -6.71 3.82
C VAL A 122 21.06 -7.58 4.85
N ILE A 123 20.60 -8.82 5.09
CA ILE A 123 21.25 -9.76 6.00
C ILE A 123 22.70 -10.03 5.57
N ALA A 124 22.92 -10.30 4.28
CA ALA A 124 24.25 -10.53 3.74
C ALA A 124 25.17 -9.30 3.89
N SER A 125 24.64 -8.09 3.69
CA SER A 125 25.40 -6.84 3.87
C SER A 125 25.82 -6.62 5.33
N LEU A 126 24.94 -6.93 6.29
CA LEU A 126 25.26 -6.86 7.72
C LEU A 126 26.29 -7.93 8.10
N GLY A 127 26.13 -9.17 7.61
CA GLY A 127 27.11 -10.23 7.81
C GLY A 127 28.48 -9.87 7.22
N TYR A 128 28.51 -9.25 6.04
CA TYR A 128 29.74 -8.76 5.42
C TYR A 128 30.40 -7.64 6.24
N LEU A 129 29.62 -6.72 6.81
CA LEU A 129 30.14 -5.72 7.74
C LEU A 129 30.79 -6.37 8.96
N VAL A 130 30.16 -7.38 9.56
CA VAL A 130 30.74 -8.15 10.68
C VAL A 130 32.02 -8.85 10.24
N TYR A 131 32.06 -9.42 9.04
CA TYR A 131 33.27 -10.03 8.49
C TYR A 131 34.41 -9.02 8.34
N LEU A 132 34.15 -7.80 7.86
CA LEU A 132 35.16 -6.75 7.75
C LEU A 132 35.72 -6.33 9.12
N ILE A 133 34.84 -6.16 10.11
CA ILE A 133 35.23 -5.83 11.49
C ILE A 133 36.08 -6.96 12.07
N ASP A 134 35.63 -8.21 11.95
CA ASP A 134 36.34 -9.37 12.49
C ASP A 134 37.71 -9.54 11.82
N THR A 135 37.81 -9.34 10.51
CA THR A 135 39.08 -9.40 9.76
C THR A 135 40.06 -8.33 10.25
N HIS A 136 39.58 -7.11 10.54
CA HIS A 136 40.41 -6.05 11.12
C HIS A 136 40.93 -6.41 12.52
N HIS A 137 40.15 -7.17 13.31
CA HIS A 137 40.50 -7.65 14.65
C HIS A 137 41.15 -9.04 14.68
N LYS A 138 41.75 -9.49 13.55
CA LYS A 138 42.46 -10.78 13.43
C LYS A 138 41.57 -12.02 13.64
N SER A 139 40.32 -11.98 13.19
CA SER A 139 39.37 -13.10 13.23
C SER A 139 39.10 -13.66 14.63
N TRP A 140 39.20 -12.80 15.65
CA TRP A 140 39.04 -13.18 17.06
C TRP A 140 37.66 -13.79 17.34
N LEU A 141 36.58 -13.26 16.75
CA LEU A 141 35.23 -13.79 16.97
C LEU A 141 35.09 -15.21 16.46
N ARG A 142 35.60 -15.47 15.26
CA ARG A 142 35.53 -16.79 14.63
C ARG A 142 36.36 -17.83 15.40
N LEU A 143 37.57 -17.46 15.81
CA LEU A 143 38.47 -18.36 16.54
C LEU A 143 37.89 -18.77 17.90
N THR A 144 37.15 -17.85 18.54
CA THR A 144 36.54 -18.08 19.86
C THR A 144 35.33 -19.02 19.80
N TRP A 145 34.61 -19.06 18.68
CA TRP A 145 33.36 -19.84 18.54
C TRP A 145 33.51 -21.18 17.79
N GLY A 146 34.63 -21.42 17.10
CA GLY A 146 34.98 -22.75 16.57
C GLY A 146 34.01 -23.31 15.51
N PHE A 147 33.46 -22.47 14.64
CA PHE A 147 32.57 -22.90 13.55
C PHE A 147 33.33 -23.41 12.32
N ASP A 148 32.87 -24.52 11.73
CA ASP A 148 33.50 -25.15 10.55
C ASP A 148 33.32 -24.38 9.24
N SER A 149 32.23 -23.62 9.09
CA SER A 149 31.93 -22.88 7.85
C SER A 149 31.94 -21.37 8.06
N GLU A 150 32.86 -20.69 7.36
CA GLU A 150 33.05 -19.24 7.48
C GLU A 150 31.78 -18.47 7.10
N LEU A 151 31.19 -18.80 5.95
CA LEU A 151 30.04 -18.09 5.40
C LEU A 151 28.80 -18.21 6.29
N SER A 152 28.55 -19.39 6.85
CA SER A 152 27.38 -19.61 7.71
C SER A 152 27.48 -18.82 9.01
N PHE A 153 28.67 -18.73 9.61
CA PHE A 153 28.89 -17.98 10.84
C PHE A 153 28.54 -16.50 10.67
N TYR A 154 29.11 -15.82 9.67
CA TYR A 154 28.81 -14.39 9.45
C TYR A 154 27.38 -14.15 8.99
N TYR A 155 26.78 -15.08 8.25
CA TYR A 155 25.37 -14.99 7.89
C TYR A 155 24.46 -15.06 9.12
N LEU A 156 24.74 -15.96 10.07
CA LEU A 156 24.02 -16.05 11.34
C LEU A 156 24.20 -14.78 12.18
N CYS A 157 25.42 -14.25 12.27
CA CYS A 157 25.66 -12.95 12.93
C CYS A 157 24.87 -11.81 12.26
N GLY A 158 24.87 -11.76 10.93
CA GLY A 158 24.09 -10.78 10.16
C GLY A 158 22.58 -10.91 10.40
N ALA A 159 22.07 -12.14 10.48
CA ALA A 159 20.66 -12.40 10.77
C ALA A 159 20.27 -11.99 12.20
N LEU A 160 21.11 -12.29 13.19
CA LEU A 160 20.91 -11.85 14.58
C LEU A 160 20.88 -10.32 14.66
N LEU A 161 21.83 -9.63 14.03
CA LEU A 161 21.83 -8.17 13.99
C LEU A 161 20.59 -7.61 13.28
N PHE A 162 20.18 -8.20 12.16
CA PHE A 162 18.98 -7.80 11.44
C PHE A 162 17.73 -7.86 12.32
N PHE A 163 17.49 -8.99 13.01
CA PHE A 163 16.35 -9.10 13.93
C PHE A 163 16.49 -8.17 15.13
N ALA A 164 17.69 -7.97 15.69
CA ALA A 164 17.89 -7.02 16.78
C ALA A 164 17.53 -5.58 16.36
N LEU A 165 17.93 -5.14 15.16
CA LEU A 165 17.60 -3.83 14.61
C LEU A 165 16.10 -3.69 14.31
N LEU A 166 15.46 -4.74 13.82
CA LEU A 166 14.00 -4.79 13.67
C LEU A 166 13.28 -4.71 15.02
N GLY A 167 13.80 -5.39 16.05
CA GLY A 167 13.26 -5.31 17.41
C GLY A 167 13.39 -3.90 17.99
N LEU A 168 14.58 -3.29 17.86
CA LEU A 168 14.82 -1.91 18.30
C LEU A 168 13.92 -0.90 17.58
N SER A 169 13.81 -0.99 16.26
CA SER A 169 12.93 -0.12 15.48
C SER A 169 11.45 -0.36 15.79
N GLY A 170 11.02 -1.60 15.98
CA GLY A 170 9.67 -1.95 16.43
C GLY A 170 9.33 -1.36 17.80
N CYS A 171 10.26 -1.45 18.77
CA CYS A 171 10.14 -0.80 20.07
C CYS A 171 10.08 0.72 19.92
N PHE A 172 10.94 1.32 19.10
CA PHE A 172 10.94 2.75 18.85
C PHE A 172 9.61 3.24 18.26
N ILE A 173 9.07 2.56 17.26
CA ILE A 173 7.77 2.89 16.65
C ILE A 173 6.66 2.77 17.69
N THR A 174 6.66 1.70 18.48
CA THR A 174 5.63 1.45 19.49
C THR A 174 5.67 2.47 20.63
N CYS A 175 6.87 2.87 21.08
CA CYS A 175 7.05 3.88 22.13
C CYS A 175 6.86 5.33 21.61
N TYR A 176 7.15 5.57 20.33
CA TYR A 176 6.99 6.89 19.71
C TYR A 176 5.56 7.16 19.24
N ASP A 177 4.77 6.13 18.97
CA ASP A 177 3.35 6.28 18.69
C ASP A 177 2.65 6.91 19.90
N ARG A 178 2.24 8.17 19.74
CA ARG A 178 1.56 8.96 20.78
C ARG A 178 0.33 8.25 21.32
N ARG A 179 -0.32 7.41 20.50
CA ARG A 179 -1.52 6.68 20.89
C ARG A 179 -1.20 5.61 21.95
N VAL A 180 -0.17 4.80 21.70
CA VAL A 180 0.29 3.75 22.63
C VAL A 180 0.99 4.35 23.86
N ARG A 181 1.74 5.45 23.69
CA ARG A 181 2.37 6.15 24.81
C ARG A 181 1.35 6.65 25.83
N ASN A 182 0.19 7.13 25.38
CA ASN A 182 -0.87 7.60 26.26
C ASN A 182 -1.50 6.45 27.06
N ASP A 183 -1.66 5.27 26.45
CA ASP A 183 -2.19 4.07 27.13
C ASP A 183 -1.20 3.52 28.18
N LEU A 184 0.10 3.56 27.91
CA LEU A 184 1.14 3.16 28.86
C LEU A 184 1.37 4.19 29.99
N ALA A 185 1.09 5.48 29.74
CA ALA A 185 1.20 6.55 30.73
C ALA A 185 0.03 6.58 31.73
N GLN A 186 -1.06 5.88 31.45
CA GLN A 186 -2.24 5.83 32.30
C GLN A 186 -1.98 5.22 33.70
N PRO A 187 -1.28 4.07 33.85
CA PRO A 187 -0.91 3.56 35.17
C PRO A 187 0.08 4.45 35.94
N CYS A 188 0.94 5.21 35.25
CA CYS A 188 1.84 6.17 35.90
C CYS A 188 1.08 7.39 36.47
N ARG A 189 -0.02 7.80 35.83
CA ARG A 189 -0.84 8.93 36.27
C ARG A 189 -1.63 8.62 37.55
N GLU A 190 -2.11 7.40 37.69
CA GLU A 190 -2.81 6.92 38.89
C GLU A 190 -1.84 6.75 40.09
N LEU A 191 -0.60 6.31 39.85
CA LEU A 191 0.39 6.12 40.93
C LEU A 191 1.02 7.43 41.41
N CYS A 192 1.18 8.43 40.53
CA CYS A 192 1.79 9.72 40.86
C CYS A 192 0.83 10.67 41.60
N LEU A 193 -0.47 10.38 41.64
CA LEU A 193 -1.46 11.18 42.38
C LEU A 193 -1.24 11.15 43.91
N CYS A 194 -0.48 10.18 44.44
CA CYS A 194 -0.15 10.11 45.85
C CYS A 194 1.06 10.99 46.26
N CYS A 195 1.87 11.50 45.31
CA CYS A 195 3.12 12.21 45.64
C CYS A 195 3.01 13.75 45.60
N CYS A 196 1.89 14.30 45.14
CA CYS A 196 1.72 15.76 45.03
C CYS A 196 0.56 16.25 45.92
N HIS A 197 0.77 16.21 47.23
CA HIS A 197 0.10 17.13 48.14
C HIS A 197 1.09 18.24 48.53
N PRO A 198 0.70 19.53 48.54
CA PRO A 198 1.65 20.60 48.77
C PRO A 198 2.10 20.59 50.25
N GLY A 199 3.40 20.37 50.47
CA GLY A 199 4.07 20.80 51.71
C GLY A 199 4.70 19.73 52.62
N MET A 200 4.67 18.44 52.29
CA MET A 200 5.35 17.41 53.10
C MET A 200 5.81 16.23 52.23
N CYS A 201 7.12 16.02 52.05
CA CYS A 201 7.62 14.69 51.72
C CYS A 201 7.56 13.87 53.00
N ALA A 202 6.47 13.13 53.21
CA ALA A 202 6.44 12.13 54.26
C ALA A 202 7.31 10.95 53.83
N ASP A 203 8.31 10.60 54.65
CA ASP A 203 9.12 9.42 54.48
C ASP A 203 8.23 8.19 54.24
N CYS A 204 8.28 7.65 53.03
CA CYS A 204 7.58 6.42 52.66
C CYS A 204 8.31 5.21 53.24
N HIS A 205 8.31 5.07 54.57
CA HIS A 205 8.63 3.82 55.24
C HIS A 205 7.42 2.88 55.16
N LEU A 206 7.16 2.31 53.99
CA LEU A 206 6.36 1.08 53.86
C LEU A 206 7.24 -0.04 53.29
N PRO A 207 7.33 -1.21 53.96
CA PRO A 207 8.08 -2.33 53.43
C PRO A 207 7.26 -2.97 52.30
N GLY A 208 7.73 -2.87 51.05
CA GLY A 208 7.19 -3.65 49.94
C GLY A 208 7.02 -2.92 48.60
N THR A 209 7.29 -1.62 48.50
CA THR A 209 7.20 -0.89 47.23
C THR A 209 8.59 -0.62 46.67
N LEU A 210 9.02 -1.46 45.72
CA LEU A 210 10.24 -1.25 44.95
C LEU A 210 10.02 -0.07 44.00
N CYS A 211 10.45 1.13 44.42
CA CYS A 211 10.54 2.27 43.52
C CYS A 211 11.69 1.98 42.53
N MET A 212 11.36 1.51 41.32
CA MET A 212 12.32 1.54 40.22
C MET A 212 12.61 3.00 39.91
N TRP A 213 13.83 3.41 40.20
CA TRP A 213 14.40 4.69 39.79
C TRP A 213 14.42 4.78 38.26
N THR A 214 13.32 5.24 37.66
CA THR A 214 13.34 5.82 36.32
C THR A 214 13.33 7.34 36.47
N ASP A 215 14.52 7.90 36.40
CA ASP A 215 14.86 9.28 36.03
C ASP A 215 14.01 10.42 36.61
N CYS A 216 14.39 10.87 37.81
CA CYS A 216 14.02 12.19 38.35
C CYS A 216 14.74 13.37 37.66
N THR A 217 15.11 13.26 36.39
CA THR A 217 15.80 14.34 35.64
C THR A 217 14.84 15.36 35.03
N THR A 218 13.53 15.16 35.17
CA THR A 218 12.50 16.07 34.64
C THR A 218 11.81 16.95 35.70
N CYS A 219 12.22 16.88 36.96
CA CYS A 219 11.86 17.90 37.95
C CYS A 219 12.70 19.16 37.71
N PHE A 220 12.23 20.00 36.78
CA PHE A 220 12.76 21.35 36.61
C PHE A 220 12.08 22.31 37.59
N GLU A 221 12.92 23.14 38.22
CA GLU A 221 12.64 24.21 39.20
C GLU A 221 12.24 23.78 40.63
N GLY A 222 13.26 23.79 41.53
CA GLY A 222 13.04 24.13 42.94
C GLY A 222 13.48 23.12 44.00
N CYS A 223 14.72 22.64 43.99
CA CYS A 223 15.35 22.05 45.18
C CYS A 223 16.53 22.92 45.64
N ALA A 224 16.22 24.07 46.26
CA ALA A 224 17.18 24.82 47.04
C ALA A 224 17.03 24.42 48.52
N GLY A 225 17.93 23.58 49.03
CA GLY A 225 17.94 23.23 50.45
C GLY A 225 18.87 22.08 50.83
N ALA A 226 20.06 22.46 51.31
CA ALA A 226 20.94 21.71 52.22
C ALA A 226 21.44 20.30 51.82
N ALA A 227 22.69 20.28 51.35
CA ALA A 227 23.73 19.31 51.73
C ALA A 227 23.30 17.83 51.87
N SER A 228 23.23 17.12 50.74
CA SER A 228 23.78 15.77 50.65
C SER A 228 24.26 15.53 49.21
N GLU A 229 25.45 14.98 49.11
CA GLU A 229 26.20 14.77 47.88
C GLU A 229 25.43 13.84 46.93
N CYS A 230 24.84 14.35 45.86
CA CYS A 230 24.43 13.53 44.72
C CYS A 230 25.63 13.35 43.76
N GLY A 231 26.77 12.99 44.33
CA GLY A 231 28.04 12.80 43.64
C GLY A 231 28.58 11.40 43.90
N GLY A 232 27.96 10.38 43.32
CA GLY A 232 28.49 9.01 43.48
C GLY A 232 27.60 7.91 42.94
N CYS A 233 27.52 7.74 41.61
CA CYS A 233 27.12 6.47 40.99
C CYS A 233 27.75 6.21 39.61
N LEU A 234 28.87 6.85 39.27
CA LEU A 234 29.68 6.52 38.08
C LEU A 234 31.19 6.50 38.39
N GLY A 235 31.55 6.17 39.63
CA GLY A 235 32.94 6.04 40.08
C GLY A 235 33.25 4.59 40.44
N GLY A 236 33.70 3.80 39.47
CA GLY A 236 34.08 2.41 39.70
C GLY A 236 34.38 1.60 38.45
N ALA A 237 35.00 2.20 37.43
CA ALA A 237 35.55 1.46 36.29
C ALA A 237 36.83 0.73 36.72
N GLY A 238 36.67 -0.31 37.53
CA GLY A 238 37.70 -1.33 37.71
C GLY A 238 37.66 -2.29 36.53
N GLU A 239 38.82 -2.76 36.09
CA GLU A 239 39.04 -3.68 34.95
C GLU A 239 38.26 -5.01 35.06
N ALA A 240 37.60 -5.28 36.18
CA ALA A 240 36.69 -6.41 36.41
C ALA A 240 35.23 -6.19 35.90
N GLY A 241 34.84 -4.97 35.49
CA GLY A 241 33.49 -4.67 35.00
C GLY A 241 33.24 -5.00 33.51
N LEU A 242 34.30 -5.07 32.71
CA LEU A 242 34.24 -5.42 31.28
C LEU A 242 33.50 -6.74 30.97
N PRO A 243 33.74 -7.86 31.68
CA PRO A 243 33.02 -9.11 31.41
C PRO A 243 31.53 -9.02 31.73
N LEU A 244 31.14 -8.29 32.79
CA LEU A 244 29.73 -8.12 33.15
C LEU A 244 28.98 -7.26 32.14
N ILE A 245 29.59 -6.16 31.67
CA ILE A 245 29.01 -5.30 30.62
C ILE A 245 28.80 -6.10 29.33
N PHE A 246 29.76 -6.95 28.97
CA PHE A 246 29.66 -7.82 27.80
C PHE A 246 28.50 -8.82 27.93
N ILE A 247 28.37 -9.50 29.07
CA ILE A 247 27.26 -10.43 29.33
C ILE A 247 25.91 -9.71 29.25
N MET A 248 25.80 -8.53 29.87
CA MET A 248 24.57 -7.72 29.82
C MET A 248 24.23 -7.28 28.39
N ALA A 249 25.22 -6.88 27.59
CA ALA A 249 25.01 -6.53 26.20
C ALA A 249 24.51 -7.72 25.37
N LEU A 250 25.01 -8.93 25.60
CA LEU A 250 24.54 -10.15 24.94
C LEU A 250 23.09 -10.49 25.32
N ILE A 251 22.72 -10.34 26.60
CA ILE A 251 21.34 -10.56 27.07
C ILE A 251 20.40 -9.56 26.39
N VAL A 252 20.75 -8.27 26.40
CA VAL A 252 19.95 -7.21 25.78
C VAL A 252 19.81 -7.44 24.27
N LEU A 253 20.90 -7.81 23.59
CA LEU A 253 20.87 -8.18 22.17
C LEU A 253 19.90 -9.35 21.94
N GLY A 254 19.99 -10.41 22.75
CA GLY A 254 19.09 -11.56 22.70
C GLY A 254 17.61 -11.22 22.92
N LEU A 255 17.31 -10.29 23.83
CA LEU A 255 15.93 -9.82 24.03
C LEU A 255 15.40 -9.07 22.79
N PHE A 256 16.22 -8.18 22.21
CA PHE A 256 15.82 -7.46 21.01
C PHE A 256 15.69 -8.37 19.78
N THR A 257 16.51 -9.42 19.65
CA THR A 257 16.32 -10.39 18.56
C THR A 257 15.00 -11.14 18.69
N VAL A 258 14.64 -11.58 19.90
CA VAL A 258 13.36 -12.24 20.15
C VAL A 258 12.19 -11.31 19.79
N ILE A 259 12.20 -10.07 20.28
CA ILE A 259 11.17 -9.08 19.96
C ILE A 259 11.12 -8.82 18.46
N GLY A 260 12.28 -8.70 17.81
CA GLY A 260 12.39 -8.50 16.36
C GLY A 260 11.84 -9.65 15.53
N ILE A 261 12.00 -10.90 15.97
CA ILE A 261 11.39 -12.06 15.32
C ILE A 261 9.86 -11.94 15.35
N PHE A 262 9.26 -11.65 16.51
CA PHE A 262 7.82 -11.42 16.62
C PHE A 262 7.35 -10.27 15.71
N TYR A 263 8.04 -9.13 15.74
CA TYR A 263 7.72 -7.99 14.90
C TYR A 263 7.81 -8.32 13.40
N SER A 264 8.84 -9.08 12.99
CA SER A 264 9.02 -9.50 11.60
C SER A 264 7.88 -10.37 11.09
N VAL A 265 7.33 -11.27 11.91
CA VAL A 265 6.18 -12.11 11.56
C VAL A 265 4.91 -11.25 11.42
N LEU A 266 4.69 -10.30 12.31
CA LEU A 266 3.56 -9.36 12.20
C LEU A 266 3.64 -8.54 10.92
N VAL A 267 4.79 -7.94 10.62
CA VAL A 267 4.97 -7.17 9.37
C VAL A 267 4.79 -8.06 8.14
N ALA A 268 5.37 -9.26 8.14
CA ALA A 268 5.24 -10.21 7.02
C ALA A 268 3.78 -10.61 6.77
N THR A 269 3.01 -10.89 7.82
CA THR A 269 1.58 -11.21 7.69
C THR A 269 0.76 -10.02 7.20
N MET A 270 1.02 -8.79 7.69
CA MET A 270 0.35 -7.59 7.21
C MET A 270 0.66 -7.30 5.73
N VAL A 271 1.93 -7.39 5.33
CA VAL A 271 2.36 -7.20 3.93
C VAL A 271 1.75 -8.29 3.04
N GLY A 272 1.78 -9.56 3.48
CA GLY A 272 1.15 -10.67 2.76
C GLY A 272 -0.34 -10.44 2.54
N GLN A 273 -1.08 -10.03 3.58
CA GLN A 273 -2.50 -9.68 3.47
C GLN A 273 -2.73 -8.51 2.51
N ARG A 274 -1.92 -7.45 2.57
CA ARG A 274 -2.04 -6.28 1.68
C ARG A 274 -1.79 -6.64 0.21
N ILE A 275 -0.74 -7.41 -0.08
CA ILE A 275 -0.42 -7.89 -1.43
C ILE A 275 -1.55 -8.77 -1.95
N TRP A 276 -2.05 -9.69 -1.10
CA TRP A 276 -3.17 -10.55 -1.45
C TRP A 276 -4.43 -9.75 -1.76
N GLN A 277 -4.84 -8.82 -0.89
CA GLN A 277 -6.02 -7.97 -1.08
C GLN A 277 -5.92 -7.13 -2.35
N ARG A 278 -4.76 -6.50 -2.60
CA ARG A 278 -4.54 -5.66 -3.78
C ARG A 278 -4.69 -6.45 -5.08
N HIS A 279 -4.07 -7.62 -5.16
CA HIS A 279 -4.13 -8.44 -6.37
C HIS A 279 -5.48 -9.16 -6.51
N TYR A 280 -6.11 -9.56 -5.41
CA TYR A 280 -7.44 -10.19 -5.43
C TYR A 280 -8.52 -9.25 -5.99
N HIS A 281 -8.59 -8.00 -5.52
CA HIS A 281 -9.62 -7.05 -5.98
C HIS A 281 -9.48 -6.68 -7.46
N ILE A 282 -8.24 -6.43 -7.92
CA ILE A 282 -7.94 -6.10 -9.32
C ILE A 282 -8.23 -7.30 -10.23
N LEU A 283 -7.92 -8.51 -9.77
CA LEU A 283 -8.09 -9.71 -10.58
C LEU A 283 -9.55 -10.18 -10.61
N ALA A 284 -10.25 -10.17 -9.49
CA ALA A 284 -11.65 -10.57 -9.40
C ALA A 284 -12.50 -9.75 -10.36
N LYS A 285 -12.36 -8.42 -10.36
CA LYS A 285 -13.11 -7.55 -11.28
C LYS A 285 -12.79 -7.81 -12.75
N ARG A 286 -11.52 -8.01 -13.10
CA ARG A 286 -11.10 -8.37 -14.48
C ARG A 286 -11.51 -9.79 -14.91
N MET A 287 -11.66 -10.70 -13.96
CA MET A 287 -12.19 -12.04 -14.23
C MET A 287 -13.69 -11.98 -14.47
N LEU A 288 -14.41 -11.22 -13.64
CA LEU A 288 -15.86 -11.04 -13.74
C LEU A 288 -16.24 -10.36 -15.06
N THR A 289 -15.51 -9.37 -15.56
CA THR A 289 -15.86 -8.75 -16.87
C THR A 289 -15.73 -9.73 -18.03
N LYS A 290 -14.78 -10.66 -17.96
CA LYS A 290 -14.58 -11.71 -18.98
C LYS A 290 -15.54 -12.89 -18.85
N GLU A 291 -16.06 -13.14 -17.66
CA GLU A 291 -17.08 -14.17 -17.41
C GLU A 291 -18.49 -13.63 -17.69
N TYR A 292 -18.75 -12.36 -17.39
CA TYR A 292 -20.01 -11.65 -17.64
C TYR A 292 -19.84 -10.67 -18.81
N VAL A 293 -20.00 -11.19 -20.03
CA VAL A 293 -19.80 -10.44 -21.27
C VAL A 293 -21.05 -9.63 -21.59
N VAL A 294 -20.90 -8.33 -21.89
CA VAL A 294 -22.03 -7.48 -22.31
C VAL A 294 -22.46 -7.83 -23.73
N GLU A 295 -23.76 -8.04 -23.93
CA GLU A 295 -24.37 -8.25 -25.24
C GLU A 295 -24.56 -6.94 -26.00
N ASP A 296 -24.49 -7.03 -27.31
CA ASP A 296 -24.81 -5.92 -28.20
C ASP A 296 -26.33 -5.78 -28.32
N VAL A 297 -26.82 -4.55 -28.16
CA VAL A 297 -28.25 -4.22 -28.13
C VAL A 297 -28.67 -3.44 -29.38
N ASP A 298 -27.77 -3.22 -30.36
CA ASP A 298 -28.14 -2.47 -31.55
C ASP A 298 -29.19 -3.23 -32.38
N GLY A 299 -30.26 -2.51 -32.75
CA GLY A 299 -31.56 -3.07 -33.10
C GLY A 299 -31.72 -3.66 -34.50
N GLU A 300 -30.65 -4.03 -35.20
CA GLU A 300 -30.76 -4.52 -36.58
C GLU A 300 -30.80 -6.05 -36.71
N VAL A 301 -30.30 -6.80 -35.72
CA VAL A 301 -30.18 -8.28 -35.83
C VAL A 301 -31.33 -9.03 -35.16
N ASN A 302 -32.01 -8.39 -34.21
CA ASN A 302 -33.05 -9.03 -33.42
C ASN A 302 -34.34 -8.21 -33.55
N GLY A 303 -35.38 -8.79 -34.16
CA GLY A 303 -36.69 -8.15 -34.33
C GLY A 303 -37.22 -7.55 -33.02
N SER A 304 -38.17 -6.63 -33.14
CA SER A 304 -38.70 -5.77 -32.07
C SER A 304 -39.17 -6.46 -30.77
N ASP A 305 -39.26 -7.79 -30.75
CA ASP A 305 -39.68 -8.63 -29.61
C ASP A 305 -38.53 -9.39 -28.92
N TRP A 306 -37.27 -9.17 -29.29
CA TRP A 306 -36.18 -9.88 -28.64
C TRP A 306 -35.85 -9.32 -27.26
N SER A 307 -36.20 -10.09 -26.23
CA SER A 307 -35.64 -9.95 -24.89
C SER A 307 -34.54 -10.99 -24.69
N PRO A 308 -33.30 -10.60 -24.33
CA PRO A 308 -32.28 -11.57 -23.97
C PRO A 308 -32.72 -12.38 -22.74
N PRO A 309 -32.32 -13.65 -22.63
CA PRO A 309 -32.67 -14.49 -21.50
C PRO A 309 -32.15 -13.87 -20.20
N PRO A 310 -32.94 -13.84 -19.12
CA PRO A 310 -32.50 -13.31 -17.84
C PRO A 310 -31.34 -14.13 -17.27
N LEU A 311 -30.42 -13.46 -16.56
CA LEU A 311 -29.34 -14.15 -15.85
C LEU A 311 -29.92 -15.15 -14.84
N PRO A 312 -29.35 -16.36 -14.70
CA PRO A 312 -29.79 -17.30 -13.69
C PRO A 312 -29.68 -16.69 -12.28
N PRO A 313 -30.61 -17.00 -11.37
CA PRO A 313 -30.73 -16.35 -10.07
C PRO A 313 -29.48 -16.52 -9.19
N GLU A 314 -28.74 -17.63 -9.35
CA GLU A 314 -27.47 -17.89 -8.67
C GLU A 314 -26.40 -16.84 -9.01
N HIS A 315 -26.27 -16.51 -10.29
CA HIS A 315 -25.32 -15.49 -10.77
C HIS A 315 -25.74 -14.08 -10.33
N VAL A 316 -27.04 -13.81 -10.26
CA VAL A 316 -27.57 -12.54 -9.73
C VAL A 316 -27.26 -12.40 -8.24
N GLN A 317 -27.45 -13.45 -7.45
CA GLN A 317 -27.09 -13.46 -6.02
C GLN A 317 -25.59 -13.31 -5.82
N GLN A 318 -24.76 -13.94 -6.66
CA GLN A 318 -23.30 -13.78 -6.64
C GLN A 318 -22.86 -12.34 -6.96
N LEU A 319 -23.47 -11.71 -7.97
CA LEU A 319 -23.15 -10.31 -8.31
C LEU A 319 -23.62 -9.34 -7.20
N LYS A 320 -24.75 -9.61 -6.54
CA LYS A 320 -25.22 -8.86 -5.37
C LYS A 320 -24.30 -9.00 -4.16
N SER A 321 -23.82 -10.21 -3.86
CA SER A 321 -22.89 -10.42 -2.74
C SER A 321 -21.54 -9.73 -2.95
N LEU A 322 -21.16 -9.51 -4.21
CA LEU A 322 -19.98 -8.73 -4.60
C LEU A 322 -20.20 -7.21 -4.66
N GLY A 323 -21.44 -6.74 -4.43
CA GLY A 323 -21.80 -5.31 -4.51
C GLY A 323 -21.70 -4.71 -5.91
N LEU A 324 -21.88 -5.53 -6.95
CA LEU A 324 -21.74 -5.12 -8.36
C LEU A 324 -23.09 -4.91 -9.07
N LEU A 325 -24.20 -5.15 -8.38
CA LEU A 325 -25.59 -4.93 -8.82
C LEU A 325 -26.27 -3.87 -7.95
#